data_AF-G3J9J1-F1
#
_entry.id   AF-G3J9J1-F1
#
_cell.length_a   1.000
_cell.length_b   1.000
_cell.length_c   1.000
_cell.angle_alpha   90.00
_cell.angle_beta   90.00
_cell.angle_gamma   90.00
#
_symmetry.space_group_name_H-M   'P 1'
#
loop_
_entity.id
_entity.type
_entity.pdbx_description
1 polymer ?
#
loop_
_entity_poly.entity_id
_entity_poly.type
_entity_poly.pdbx_seq_one_letter_code
_entity_poly.pdbx_strand_id
1 'polypeptide(L)'
;MAPKRKAAVVETVVAAAEVATLTRRKLPRRSTLQAKNEATETLTEITSEIKVVEKPKKARAARKPPVRDVSAEDEAGNDEEASSAERGARRPPPVNSDELPLPWSGRLGYACLNTYLRTANPPVFSSRTCRIASILEHRHPLLDPSQPEHPTKNRPDKSQPASVARGLLFVQSLGLANARDIIPMLRWNEKYGIKFMRLSSEMFPFASHAEYGYKLAPFAADALAAAGRVAATLGHRLTTHPGQFTQIGSPRAEVVAASLRDLAYHDELLSLLRLPPQQDRDAVMIIHMGGTFGDKQATLARFRANYARLPRGVRDRLVLENDDVAWSVHDLLPVCEELDIPLVLDYHHHNIVFDAARLREGTLDIAALYPRIAATWARKGITQKMHYSEPTAGAVTPRERRKHAPRVKVLPPCARDMDLMIEAKDKEQAVLELMRTYRLPGWDRARDIVPYERDDDEPRPAQKAAAKRAKGETNGGEAVVAAEDFGMGGPENRVYWPLGMEEWLRPRKKGSEKEAKEVVESDIEE
;
A
#
# COMPACT_ATOMS: atom_id res chain seq x y z
N MET A 1 28.21 -57.32 26.02
CA MET A 1 29.69 -57.36 25.96
C MET A 1 30.12 -57.17 24.52
N ALA A 2 31.03 -56.22 24.28
CA ALA A 2 31.46 -55.79 22.94
C ALA A 2 32.26 -56.87 22.18
N PRO A 3 32.41 -56.66 20.85
CA PRO A 3 33.77 -56.49 20.36
C PRO A 3 33.95 -55.21 19.53
N LYS A 4 35.16 -54.67 19.70
CA LYS A 4 35.70 -53.39 19.25
C LYS A 4 35.82 -53.34 17.72
N ARG A 5 35.29 -52.29 17.09
CA ARG A 5 35.65 -51.91 15.71
C ARG A 5 36.87 -51.01 15.70
N LYS A 6 37.86 -51.40 14.89
CA LYS A 6 39.10 -50.68 14.60
C LYS A 6 38.79 -49.40 13.80
N ALA A 7 39.49 -48.32 14.15
CA ALA A 7 39.50 -47.06 13.44
C ALA A 7 40.16 -47.21 12.07
N ALA A 8 39.51 -46.67 11.02
CA ALA A 8 40.10 -46.45 9.72
C ALA A 8 40.51 -44.98 9.63
N VAL A 9 41.79 -44.76 9.37
CA VAL A 9 42.41 -43.48 9.07
C VAL A 9 42.02 -43.12 7.63
N VAL A 10 41.36 -41.98 7.44
CA VAL A 10 41.14 -41.40 6.11
C VAL A 10 42.04 -40.17 6.02
N GLU A 11 43.09 -40.27 5.21
CA GLU A 11 43.93 -39.15 4.80
C GLU A 11 43.07 -38.08 4.14
N THR A 12 43.09 -36.89 4.74
CA THR A 12 42.50 -35.68 4.17
C THR A 12 43.57 -35.02 3.31
N VAL A 13 43.44 -35.13 1.99
CA VAL A 13 44.24 -34.36 1.04
C VAL A 13 43.79 -32.91 1.11
N VAL A 14 44.61 -32.07 1.75
CA VAL A 14 44.43 -30.62 1.80
C VAL A 14 44.93 -30.05 0.47
N ALA A 15 44.01 -29.73 -0.44
CA ALA A 15 44.33 -28.91 -1.61
C ALA A 15 44.43 -27.46 -1.17
N ALA A 16 45.66 -26.92 -1.20
CA ALA A 16 45.94 -25.50 -0.99
C ALA A 16 45.34 -24.70 -2.16
N ALA A 17 44.33 -23.87 -1.87
CA ALA A 17 43.86 -22.86 -2.80
C ALA A 17 44.68 -21.57 -2.58
N GLU A 18 45.53 -21.25 -3.55
CA GLU A 18 46.23 -19.96 -3.61
C GLU A 18 45.21 -18.82 -3.75
N VAL A 19 45.22 -17.92 -2.76
CA VAL A 19 44.48 -16.66 -2.79
C VAL A 19 45.32 -15.64 -3.54
N ALA A 20 45.01 -15.42 -4.82
CA ALA A 20 45.55 -14.30 -5.58
C ALA A 20 44.89 -12.98 -5.12
N THR A 21 45.62 -12.23 -4.29
CA THR A 21 45.32 -10.84 -3.93
C THR A 21 45.48 -9.92 -5.15
N LEU A 22 44.37 -9.45 -5.74
CA LEU A 22 44.36 -8.33 -6.68
C LEU A 22 44.20 -7.01 -5.91
N THR A 23 45.34 -6.37 -5.62
CA THR A 23 45.40 -4.97 -5.20
C THR A 23 44.86 -4.04 -6.28
N ARG A 24 43.73 -3.39 -6.02
CA ARG A 24 43.14 -2.37 -6.91
C ARG A 24 43.88 -1.03 -6.70
N ARG A 25 44.91 -0.76 -7.51
CA ARG A 25 45.54 0.58 -7.61
C ARG A 25 44.54 1.60 -8.19
N LYS A 26 44.43 2.77 -7.54
CA LYS A 26 43.73 3.95 -8.06
C LYS A 26 44.37 4.43 -9.36
N LEU A 27 43.58 4.61 -10.42
CA LEU A 27 43.95 5.33 -11.64
C LEU A 27 43.44 6.79 -11.55
N PRO A 28 44.17 7.78 -12.10
CA PRO A 28 43.79 9.18 -12.01
C PRO A 28 42.61 9.52 -12.94
N ARG A 29 41.82 10.53 -12.56
CA ARG A 29 40.67 11.03 -13.33
C ARG A 29 41.12 11.62 -14.67
N ARG A 30 40.62 11.08 -15.79
CA ARG A 30 40.65 11.70 -17.13
C ARG A 30 39.34 12.44 -17.41
N SER A 31 39.41 13.57 -18.12
CA SER A 31 38.26 14.41 -18.46
C SER A 31 37.42 13.79 -19.59
N THR A 32 36.12 14.06 -19.57
CA THR A 32 35.05 13.49 -20.40
C THR A 32 35.09 13.84 -21.89
N LEU A 33 36.10 14.58 -22.37
CA LEU A 33 36.25 14.95 -23.78
C LEU A 33 37.19 14.04 -24.58
N GLN A 34 38.07 13.26 -23.95
CA GLN A 34 39.00 12.36 -24.67
C GLN A 34 38.40 10.97 -24.98
N ALA A 35 37.42 10.49 -24.22
CA ALA A 35 36.80 9.18 -24.47
C ALA A 35 35.86 9.14 -25.69
N LYS A 36 35.49 10.31 -26.24
CA LYS A 36 34.56 10.43 -27.37
C LYS A 36 35.24 10.39 -28.74
N ASN A 37 36.56 10.57 -28.81
CA ASN A 37 37.31 10.59 -30.07
C ASN A 37 37.98 9.25 -30.41
N GLU A 38 38.34 8.42 -29.42
CA GLU A 38 38.95 7.09 -29.67
C GLU A 38 37.92 6.01 -30.09
N ALA A 39 36.64 6.17 -29.76
CA ALA A 39 35.57 5.26 -30.21
C ALA A 39 35.21 5.43 -31.70
N THR A 40 35.61 6.54 -32.30
CA THR A 40 35.29 6.88 -33.70
C THR A 40 36.33 6.33 -34.69
N GLU A 41 37.58 6.06 -34.25
CA GLU A 41 38.64 5.50 -35.09
C GLU A 41 38.63 3.95 -35.16
N THR A 42 38.06 3.27 -34.18
CA THR A 42 37.99 1.78 -34.17
C THR A 42 36.84 1.20 -35.00
N LEU A 43 35.88 2.04 -35.42
CA LEU A 43 34.79 1.65 -36.32
C LEU A 43 35.17 1.77 -37.81
N THR A 44 36.30 2.40 -38.12
CA THR A 44 36.76 2.64 -39.50
C THR A 44 37.65 1.53 -40.08
N GLU A 45 38.06 0.51 -39.32
CA GLU A 45 39.01 -0.53 -39.80
C GLU A 45 38.43 -1.96 -39.98
N ILE A 46 37.14 -2.23 -39.71
CA ILE A 46 36.56 -3.60 -39.85
C ILE A 46 35.40 -3.67 -40.85
N THR A 47 35.49 -2.90 -41.94
CA THR A 47 34.64 -3.12 -43.13
C THR A 47 35.44 -3.01 -44.42
N SER A 48 36.56 -3.74 -44.50
CA SER A 48 37.18 -4.09 -45.78
C SER A 48 37.38 -5.59 -45.86
N GLU A 49 36.88 -6.17 -46.96
CA GLU A 49 37.10 -7.53 -47.48
C GLU A 49 36.06 -8.62 -47.09
N ILE A 50 34.91 -8.67 -47.79
CA ILE A 50 34.43 -9.90 -48.47
C ILE A 50 33.72 -9.52 -49.80
N LYS A 51 34.08 -10.23 -50.88
CA LYS A 51 33.76 -9.99 -52.30
C LYS A 51 32.32 -10.31 -52.74
N VAL A 52 31.86 -9.57 -53.73
CA VAL A 52 30.61 -9.69 -54.51
C VAL A 52 30.80 -10.56 -55.77
N VAL A 53 29.78 -11.32 -56.22
CA VAL A 53 29.58 -11.74 -57.64
C VAL A 53 28.09 -11.64 -58.03
N GLU A 54 27.86 -11.18 -59.27
CA GLU A 54 26.70 -10.43 -59.82
C GLU A 54 25.52 -11.23 -60.42
N LYS A 55 24.37 -10.55 -60.65
CA LYS A 55 23.68 -10.28 -61.97
C LYS A 55 22.24 -9.72 -61.78
N PRO A 56 21.58 -9.06 -62.77
CA PRO A 56 21.99 -7.94 -63.62
C PRO A 56 20.99 -6.72 -63.64
N LYS A 57 21.50 -5.62 -64.21
CA LYS A 57 20.95 -4.30 -64.65
C LYS A 57 19.54 -4.36 -65.32
N LYS A 58 18.66 -3.35 -65.43
CA LYS A 58 18.76 -1.87 -65.53
C LYS A 58 17.30 -1.33 -65.66
N ALA A 59 17.00 -0.13 -65.16
CA ALA A 59 16.42 1.00 -65.91
C ALA A 59 15.84 2.06 -64.95
N ARG A 60 16.19 3.31 -65.21
CA ARG A 60 15.77 4.51 -64.48
C ARG A 60 14.90 5.32 -65.45
N ALA A 61 13.68 5.66 -65.05
CA ALA A 61 12.87 6.71 -65.70
C ALA A 61 12.03 7.43 -64.64
N ALA A 62 11.89 8.74 -64.82
CA ALA A 62 11.59 9.71 -63.78
C ALA A 62 10.09 10.07 -63.63
N ARG A 63 9.79 10.68 -62.47
CA ARG A 63 8.73 11.67 -62.13
C ARG A 63 7.43 11.19 -61.47
N LYS A 64 7.34 11.43 -60.15
CA LYS A 64 6.44 12.35 -59.39
C LYS A 64 6.46 11.91 -57.90
N PRO A 65 6.32 12.82 -56.93
CA PRO A 65 6.47 12.45 -55.52
C PRO A 65 5.21 11.74 -55.01
N PRO A 66 5.29 10.56 -54.38
CA PRO A 66 4.17 10.04 -53.60
C PRO A 66 4.45 10.20 -52.09
N VAL A 67 3.43 10.75 -51.44
CA VAL A 67 2.86 10.38 -50.15
C VAL A 67 3.75 9.50 -49.27
N ARG A 68 4.09 10.03 -48.10
CA ARG A 68 4.79 9.34 -47.03
C ARG A 68 3.80 8.38 -46.36
N ASP A 69 3.99 7.09 -46.62
CA ASP A 69 3.27 5.99 -46.00
C ASP A 69 3.64 5.91 -44.51
N VAL A 70 2.63 5.88 -43.66
CA VAL A 70 2.74 5.78 -42.20
C VAL A 70 2.67 4.29 -41.89
N SER A 71 3.83 3.65 -41.69
CA SER A 71 3.89 2.20 -41.49
C SER A 71 3.57 1.81 -40.05
N ALA A 72 2.35 1.27 -39.87
CA ALA A 72 2.00 0.01 -39.20
C ALA A 72 2.40 -0.27 -37.73
N GLU A 73 3.12 0.60 -37.02
CA GLU A 73 3.37 0.41 -35.57
C GLU A 73 2.42 1.23 -34.69
N ASP A 74 1.82 2.31 -35.21
CA ASP A 74 0.82 3.12 -34.50
C ASP A 74 -0.62 2.56 -34.62
N GLU A 75 -0.90 1.73 -35.63
CA GLU A 75 -2.25 1.16 -35.83
C GLU A 75 -2.55 -0.06 -34.92
N ALA A 76 -1.52 -0.82 -34.51
CA ALA A 76 -1.73 -1.98 -33.65
C ALA A 76 -2.15 -1.61 -32.20
N GLY A 77 -1.65 -0.47 -31.68
CA GLY A 77 -2.08 0.07 -30.40
C GLY A 77 -3.49 0.68 -30.45
N ASN A 78 -3.83 1.31 -31.58
CA ASN A 78 -5.13 1.93 -31.80
C ASN A 78 -6.24 0.87 -32.01
N ASP A 79 -5.91 -0.25 -32.67
CA ASP A 79 -6.85 -1.36 -32.88
C ASP A 79 -7.16 -2.14 -31.60
N GLU A 80 -6.19 -2.38 -30.71
CA GLU A 80 -6.46 -3.01 -29.40
C GLU A 80 -7.27 -2.10 -28.48
N GLU A 81 -6.99 -0.80 -28.47
CA GLU A 81 -7.70 0.17 -27.65
C GLU A 81 -9.12 0.40 -28.16
N ALA A 82 -9.31 0.55 -29.48
CA ALA A 82 -10.62 0.61 -30.12
C ALA A 82 -11.44 -0.68 -29.94
N SER A 83 -10.81 -1.85 -30.07
CA SER A 83 -11.44 -3.16 -29.80
C SER A 83 -11.82 -3.31 -28.32
N SER A 84 -11.00 -2.80 -27.41
CA SER A 84 -11.30 -2.81 -25.97
C SER A 84 -12.44 -1.86 -25.60
N ALA A 85 -12.50 -0.69 -26.23
CA ALA A 85 -13.56 0.28 -26.07
C ALA A 85 -14.89 -0.25 -26.63
N GLU A 86 -14.86 -0.87 -27.80
CA GLU A 86 -16.03 -1.52 -28.40
C GLU A 86 -16.53 -2.70 -27.55
N ARG A 87 -15.61 -3.52 -27.00
CA ARG A 87 -15.96 -4.58 -26.05
C ARG A 87 -16.60 -4.03 -24.76
N GLY A 88 -16.08 -2.91 -24.26
CA GLY A 88 -16.66 -2.23 -23.10
C GLY A 88 -18.03 -1.62 -23.39
N ALA A 89 -18.27 -1.12 -24.61
CA ALA A 89 -19.57 -0.61 -25.05
C ALA A 89 -20.61 -1.73 -25.22
N ARG A 90 -20.19 -2.96 -25.56
CA ARG A 90 -21.05 -4.15 -25.66
C ARG A 90 -21.30 -4.85 -24.33
N ARG A 91 -20.72 -4.35 -23.23
CA ARG A 91 -20.91 -4.91 -21.89
C ARG A 91 -22.38 -4.74 -21.45
N PRO A 92 -23.07 -5.80 -21.03
CA PRO A 92 -24.42 -5.68 -20.50
C PRO A 92 -24.42 -4.86 -19.20
N PRO A 93 -25.52 -4.16 -18.88
CA PRO A 93 -25.63 -3.43 -17.62
C PRO A 93 -25.52 -4.39 -16.42
N PRO A 94 -24.85 -3.97 -15.33
CA PRO A 94 -24.76 -4.80 -14.13
C PRO A 94 -26.15 -4.96 -13.48
N VAL A 95 -26.39 -6.14 -12.91
CA VAL A 95 -27.60 -6.49 -12.18
C VAL A 95 -27.32 -6.36 -10.69
N ASN A 96 -27.74 -5.24 -10.12
CA ASN A 96 -27.51 -4.92 -8.71
C ASN A 96 -28.73 -5.29 -7.86
N SER A 97 -28.48 -5.63 -6.60
CA SER A 97 -29.54 -5.77 -5.60
C SER A 97 -30.09 -4.40 -5.23
N ASP A 98 -31.40 -4.33 -5.00
CA ASP A 98 -32.08 -3.14 -4.46
C ASP A 98 -31.99 -3.07 -2.92
N GLU A 99 -31.42 -4.09 -2.29
CA GLU A 99 -31.28 -4.16 -0.83
C GLU A 99 -30.07 -3.38 -0.33
N LEU A 100 -30.32 -2.52 0.66
CA LEU A 100 -29.27 -1.85 1.42
C LEU A 100 -29.19 -2.44 2.83
N PRO A 101 -27.99 -2.50 3.43
CA PRO A 101 -27.76 -3.05 4.77
C PRO A 101 -28.17 -2.07 5.88
N LEU A 102 -29.40 -1.55 5.82
CA LEU A 102 -29.93 -0.53 6.73
C LEU A 102 -31.07 -1.08 7.60
N PRO A 103 -31.17 -0.67 8.89
CA PRO A 103 -30.21 0.16 9.62
C PRO A 103 -28.86 -0.56 9.81
N TRP A 104 -27.77 0.19 9.69
CA TRP A 104 -26.40 -0.33 9.79
C TRP A 104 -25.98 -0.50 11.26
N SER A 105 -25.40 -1.65 11.58
CA SER A 105 -24.89 -2.01 12.91
C SER A 105 -23.45 -2.56 12.89
N GLY A 106 -22.90 -2.80 11.70
CA GLY A 106 -21.54 -3.29 11.51
C GLY A 106 -20.49 -2.19 11.65
N ARG A 107 -19.26 -2.49 11.21
CA ARG A 107 -18.14 -1.52 11.24
C ARG A 107 -17.76 -1.11 9.82
N LEU A 108 -17.66 0.20 9.59
CA LEU A 108 -16.95 0.72 8.42
C LEU A 108 -15.50 0.99 8.76
N GLY A 109 -14.63 0.77 7.78
CA GLY A 109 -13.20 1.02 7.91
C GLY A 109 -12.53 1.45 6.62
N TYR A 110 -11.30 1.92 6.76
CA TYR A 110 -10.45 2.33 5.64
C TYR A 110 -9.03 1.76 5.80
N ALA A 111 -8.22 1.91 4.74
CA ALA A 111 -6.92 1.26 4.63
C ALA A 111 -5.70 2.18 4.80
N CYS A 112 -4.78 1.72 5.65
CA CYS A 112 -3.39 2.12 5.84
C CYS A 112 -3.18 3.46 6.55
N LEU A 113 -3.73 4.55 6.02
CA LEU A 113 -3.45 5.90 6.51
C LEU A 113 -4.71 6.73 6.56
N ASN A 114 -4.71 7.72 7.45
CA ASN A 114 -5.71 8.77 7.53
C ASN A 114 -5.14 10.01 6.81
N THR A 115 -5.81 10.49 5.76
CA THR A 115 -5.28 11.57 4.92
C THR A 115 -5.19 12.89 5.69
N TYR A 116 -6.19 13.20 6.51
CA TYR A 116 -6.20 14.37 7.39
C TYR A 116 -5.00 14.40 8.35
N LEU A 117 -4.82 13.34 9.13
CA LEU A 117 -3.73 13.19 10.09
C LEU A 117 -2.34 13.18 9.43
N ARG A 118 -2.24 12.67 8.20
CA ARG A 118 -1.00 12.70 7.43
C ARG A 118 -0.59 14.12 7.03
N THR A 119 -1.56 15.03 6.87
CA THR A 119 -1.31 16.44 6.57
C THR A 119 -1.08 17.32 7.80
N ALA A 120 -1.36 16.82 9.00
CA ALA A 120 -1.12 17.53 10.26
C ALA A 120 0.38 17.81 10.48
N ASN A 121 0.69 18.73 11.39
CA ASN A 121 2.06 19.10 11.74
C ASN A 121 2.33 19.01 13.27
N PRO A 122 2.96 17.94 13.78
CA PRO A 122 3.65 16.88 13.02
C PRO A 122 2.68 15.89 12.37
N PRO A 123 3.08 15.23 11.26
CA PRO A 123 2.23 14.28 10.56
C PRO A 123 2.14 12.95 11.32
N VAL A 124 0.93 12.41 11.40
CA VAL A 124 0.61 11.12 12.03
C VAL A 124 0.24 10.11 10.95
N PHE A 125 1.05 9.05 10.80
CA PHE A 125 0.81 7.98 9.84
C PHE A 125 1.70 6.77 10.15
N SER A 126 1.30 5.58 9.70
CA SER A 126 1.94 4.33 10.11
C SER A 126 2.63 3.58 8.96
N SER A 127 3.20 4.33 8.01
CA SER A 127 3.85 3.79 6.81
C SER A 127 5.17 4.50 6.45
N ARG A 128 5.92 4.96 7.45
CA ARG A 128 7.29 5.47 7.24
C ARG A 128 8.17 4.34 6.73
N THR A 129 8.83 4.56 5.61
CA THR A 129 9.78 3.62 5.00
C THR A 129 11.02 4.37 4.52
N CYS A 130 12.04 3.64 4.08
CA CYS A 130 13.29 4.22 3.60
C CYS A 130 13.86 3.44 2.42
N ARG A 131 14.95 3.94 1.83
CA ARG A 131 15.72 3.17 0.84
C ARG A 131 16.82 2.39 1.55
N ILE A 132 17.29 1.30 0.94
CA ILE A 132 18.49 0.58 1.42
C ILE A 132 19.69 1.53 1.51
N ALA A 133 19.83 2.45 0.55
CA ALA A 133 20.85 3.50 0.59
C ALA A 133 20.79 4.32 1.89
N SER A 134 19.59 4.66 2.38
CA SER A 134 19.42 5.36 3.65
C SER A 134 19.91 4.51 4.83
N ILE A 135 19.63 3.20 4.84
CA ILE A 135 20.15 2.29 5.88
C ILE A 135 21.68 2.28 5.87
N LEU A 136 22.29 2.23 4.68
CA LEU A 136 23.75 2.25 4.52
C LEU A 136 24.36 3.58 4.98
N GLU A 137 23.73 4.72 4.66
CA GLU A 137 24.17 6.03 5.13
C GLU A 137 24.10 6.15 6.65
N HIS A 138 23.03 5.63 7.26
CA HIS A 138 22.85 5.59 8.71
C HIS A 138 23.71 4.53 9.42
N ARG A 139 24.58 3.81 8.70
CA ARG A 139 25.66 3.07 9.36
C ARG A 139 26.71 4.00 9.94
N HIS A 140 26.76 5.26 9.52
CA HIS A 140 27.70 6.26 10.01
C HIS A 140 27.06 7.14 11.11
N PRO A 141 27.83 7.62 12.11
CA PRO A 141 27.32 8.58 13.10
C PRO A 141 26.99 9.92 12.42
N LEU A 142 26.21 10.78 13.08
CA LEU A 142 26.01 12.15 12.62
C LEU A 142 27.32 12.97 12.72
N LEU A 143 27.44 14.02 11.91
CA LEU A 143 28.54 15.01 11.97
C LEU A 143 28.70 15.58 13.38
N ASP A 144 27.58 15.92 14.02
CA ASP A 144 27.50 16.27 15.43
C ASP A 144 26.50 15.33 16.14
N PRO A 145 26.99 14.31 16.87
CA PRO A 145 26.13 13.39 17.61
C PRO A 145 25.30 14.02 18.73
N SER A 146 25.61 15.26 19.15
CA SER A 146 24.87 15.98 20.20
C SER A 146 23.61 16.68 19.68
N GLN A 147 23.49 16.84 18.36
CA GLN A 147 22.40 17.53 17.69
C GLN A 147 21.45 16.53 16.99
N PRO A 148 20.16 16.87 16.83
CA PRO A 148 19.26 16.06 16.02
C PRO A 148 19.73 16.02 14.57
N GLU A 149 19.33 14.95 13.86
CA GLU A 149 19.59 14.83 12.44
C GLU A 149 18.92 15.98 11.67
N HIS A 150 19.66 16.57 10.72
CA HIS A 150 19.11 17.57 9.82
C HIS A 150 19.53 17.26 8.38
N PRO A 151 18.61 17.32 7.41
CA PRO A 151 18.88 16.99 6.01
C PRO A 151 20.00 17.79 5.36
N THR A 152 20.49 18.88 5.96
CA THR A 152 21.63 19.68 5.43
C THR A 152 22.65 20.09 6.49
N LYS A 153 22.27 20.16 7.77
CA LYS A 153 23.09 20.77 8.81
C LYS A 153 23.81 19.72 9.66
N ASN A 154 23.23 18.53 9.78
CA ASN A 154 23.76 17.46 10.61
C ASN A 154 23.39 16.10 9.99
N ARG A 155 24.19 15.67 9.01
CA ARG A 155 23.99 14.42 8.25
C ARG A 155 24.90 13.32 8.79
N PRO A 156 24.67 12.05 8.42
CA PRO A 156 25.64 10.99 8.67
C PRO A 156 27.02 11.29 8.06
N ASP A 157 28.08 11.23 8.87
CA ASP A 157 29.47 11.45 8.50
C ASP A 157 30.09 10.18 7.90
N LYS A 158 30.08 10.10 6.57
CA LYS A 158 30.63 8.96 5.81
C LYS A 158 32.15 8.77 5.97
N SER A 159 32.87 9.74 6.55
CA SER A 159 34.30 9.58 6.85
C SER A 159 34.55 8.70 8.08
N GLN A 160 33.56 8.58 8.96
CA GLN A 160 33.64 7.76 10.18
C GLN A 160 33.34 6.29 9.89
N PRO A 161 33.76 5.35 10.76
CA PRO A 161 33.49 3.93 10.57
C PRO A 161 32.00 3.59 10.51
N ALA A 162 31.64 2.77 9.52
CA ALA A 162 30.29 2.23 9.36
C ALA A 162 30.01 1.13 10.42
N SER A 163 28.81 1.13 10.98
CA SER A 163 28.29 0.10 11.89
C SER A 163 26.94 -0.42 11.40
N VAL A 164 26.84 -1.73 11.18
CA VAL A 164 25.58 -2.39 10.80
C VAL A 164 24.49 -2.16 11.84
N ALA A 165 24.85 -2.18 13.13
CA ALA A 165 23.92 -1.96 14.23
C ALA A 165 23.28 -0.56 14.17
N ARG A 166 24.01 0.48 13.73
CA ARG A 166 23.47 1.83 13.62
C ARG A 166 22.43 1.94 12.49
N GLY A 167 22.69 1.31 11.35
CA GLY A 167 21.71 1.21 10.27
C GLY A 167 20.46 0.43 10.68
N LEU A 168 20.63 -0.63 11.47
CA LEU A 168 19.51 -1.38 12.04
C LEU A 168 18.67 -0.54 13.01
N LEU A 169 19.31 0.20 13.92
CA LEU A 169 18.60 1.10 14.84
C LEU A 169 17.81 2.19 14.11
N PHE A 170 18.36 2.74 13.03
CA PHE A 170 17.65 3.69 12.18
C PHE A 170 16.37 3.09 11.61
N VAL A 171 16.43 1.93 10.94
CA VAL A 171 15.24 1.33 10.34
C VAL A 171 14.21 0.89 11.40
N GLN A 172 14.68 0.38 12.56
CA GLN A 172 13.83 0.05 13.71
C GLN A 172 13.12 1.29 14.28
N SER A 173 13.79 2.45 14.32
CA SER A 173 13.20 3.70 14.80
C SER A 173 12.01 4.16 13.94
N LEU A 174 12.06 3.93 12.62
CA LEU A 174 10.93 4.23 11.72
C LEU A 174 9.74 3.32 12.02
N GLY A 175 9.99 2.02 12.21
CA GLY A 175 8.95 1.07 12.58
C GLY A 175 8.34 1.36 13.95
N LEU A 176 9.16 1.76 14.92
CA LEU A 176 8.68 2.16 16.25
C LEU A 176 7.82 3.43 16.20
N ALA A 177 8.19 4.42 15.36
CA ALA A 177 7.36 5.59 15.12
C ALA A 177 6.00 5.22 14.48
N ASN A 178 6.01 4.33 13.48
CA ASN A 178 4.77 3.82 12.88
C ASN A 178 3.86 3.11 13.89
N ALA A 179 4.43 2.28 14.77
CA ALA A 179 3.69 1.58 15.83
C ALA A 179 3.06 2.55 16.83
N ARG A 180 3.78 3.62 17.21
CA ARG A 180 3.26 4.67 18.10
C ARG A 180 2.11 5.45 17.47
N ASP A 181 2.18 5.72 16.18
CA ASP A 181 1.15 6.46 15.44
C ASP A 181 -0.16 5.69 15.25
N ILE A 182 -0.20 4.38 15.52
CA ILE A 182 -1.48 3.65 15.55
C ILE A 182 -2.43 4.29 16.57
N ILE A 183 -1.95 4.64 17.77
CA ILE A 183 -2.78 5.16 18.86
C ILE A 183 -3.54 6.44 18.48
N PRO A 184 -2.88 7.53 18.03
CA PRO A 184 -3.59 8.75 17.61
C PRO A 184 -4.54 8.49 16.44
N MET A 185 -4.21 7.60 15.50
CA MET A 185 -5.13 7.21 14.43
C MET A 185 -6.40 6.53 14.96
N LEU A 186 -6.28 5.63 15.94
CA LEU A 186 -7.45 4.98 16.56
C LEU A 186 -8.29 5.95 17.39
N ARG A 187 -7.66 6.92 18.05
CA ARG A 187 -8.37 7.98 18.78
C ARG A 187 -9.12 8.91 17.83
N TRP A 188 -8.53 9.25 16.69
CA TRP A 188 -9.22 10.00 15.65
C TRP A 188 -10.40 9.20 15.11
N ASN A 189 -10.20 7.92 14.80
CA ASN A 189 -11.28 7.04 14.34
C ASN A 189 -12.43 6.97 15.35
N GLU A 190 -12.12 6.82 16.64
CA GLU A 190 -13.11 6.87 17.73
C GLU A 190 -13.95 8.14 17.69
N LYS A 191 -13.27 9.30 17.61
CA LYS A 191 -13.91 10.60 17.59
C LYS A 191 -14.92 10.71 16.46
N TYR A 192 -14.61 10.15 15.29
CA TYR A 192 -15.45 10.20 14.10
C TYR A 192 -16.30 8.95 13.84
N GLY A 193 -16.38 8.03 14.79
CA GLY A 193 -17.27 6.86 14.70
C GLY A 193 -16.77 5.74 13.78
N ILE A 194 -15.50 5.73 13.40
CA ILE A 194 -14.88 4.67 12.59
C ILE A 194 -14.31 3.62 13.55
N LYS A 195 -14.57 2.32 13.30
CA LYS A 195 -14.19 1.22 14.20
C LYS A 195 -13.41 0.11 13.52
N PHE A 196 -13.03 0.28 12.27
CA PHE A 196 -12.28 -0.72 11.52
C PHE A 196 -11.14 -0.04 10.77
N MET A 197 -9.93 -0.60 10.88
CA MET A 197 -8.77 -0.07 10.19
C MET A 197 -7.87 -1.21 9.69
N ARG A 198 -7.45 -1.13 8.43
CA ARG A 198 -6.35 -1.96 7.94
C ARG A 198 -5.04 -1.24 8.20
N LEU A 199 -4.18 -1.83 9.05
CA LEU A 199 -2.83 -1.32 9.28
C LEU A 199 -1.99 -1.45 8.00
N SER A 200 -1.04 -0.55 7.82
CA SER A 200 -0.15 -0.60 6.66
C SER A 200 0.70 -1.87 6.66
N SER A 201 1.07 -2.37 5.49
CA SER A 201 2.08 -3.45 5.40
C SER A 201 3.49 -2.92 5.57
N GLU A 202 3.69 -1.62 5.33
CA GLU A 202 4.95 -0.89 5.50
C GLU A 202 5.20 -0.45 6.97
N MET A 203 4.50 -1.04 7.94
CA MET A 203 4.63 -0.69 9.36
C MET A 203 6.07 -0.81 9.85
N PHE A 204 6.78 -1.87 9.46
CA PHE A 204 8.18 -2.09 9.81
C PHE A 204 9.02 -2.27 8.54
N PRO A 205 9.68 -1.20 8.06
CA PRO A 205 10.37 -1.24 6.79
C PRO A 205 11.47 -2.31 6.78
N PHE A 206 11.49 -3.14 5.74
CA PHE A 206 12.43 -4.24 5.53
C PHE A 206 12.39 -5.39 6.56
N ALA A 207 11.43 -5.46 7.49
CA ALA A 207 11.41 -6.50 8.52
C ALA A 207 11.45 -7.94 7.97
N SER A 208 10.82 -8.19 6.81
CA SER A 208 10.81 -9.48 6.12
C SER A 208 11.94 -9.68 5.08
N HIS A 209 12.79 -8.67 4.89
CA HIS A 209 13.88 -8.72 3.90
C HIS A 209 14.93 -9.79 4.28
N ALA A 210 15.51 -10.47 3.29
CA ALA A 210 16.48 -11.54 3.54
C ALA A 210 17.75 -11.06 4.26
N GLU A 211 18.33 -9.95 3.79
CA GLU A 211 19.56 -9.36 4.34
C GLU A 211 19.32 -8.34 5.46
N TYR A 212 18.36 -7.43 5.30
CA TYR A 212 18.08 -6.32 6.23
C TYR A 212 16.94 -6.62 7.22
N GLY A 213 16.42 -7.86 7.23
CA GLY A 213 15.30 -8.25 8.08
C GLY A 213 15.62 -8.30 9.57
N TYR A 214 14.59 -8.18 10.40
CA TYR A 214 14.72 -8.16 11.86
C TYR A 214 13.43 -8.59 12.55
N LYS A 215 13.55 -8.95 13.83
CA LYS A 215 12.42 -9.29 14.71
C LYS A 215 11.87 -8.05 15.41
N LEU A 216 10.56 -8.02 15.62
CA LEU A 216 9.82 -6.88 16.17
C LEU A 216 9.84 -6.93 17.70
N ALA A 217 9.69 -8.13 18.27
CA ALA A 217 9.55 -8.33 19.71
C ALA A 217 10.64 -7.64 20.56
N PRO A 218 11.94 -7.63 20.18
CA PRO A 218 12.99 -7.03 21.01
C PRO A 218 12.88 -5.52 21.25
N PHE A 219 12.17 -4.77 20.41
CA PHE A 219 12.15 -3.29 20.49
C PHE A 219 10.76 -2.67 20.34
N ALA A 220 9.81 -3.37 19.70
CA ALA A 220 8.48 -2.83 19.38
C ALA A 220 7.34 -3.45 20.19
N ALA A 221 7.59 -4.50 20.99
CA ALA A 221 6.56 -5.23 21.71
C ALA A 221 5.70 -4.32 22.60
N ASP A 222 6.32 -3.43 23.37
CA ASP A 222 5.58 -2.55 24.28
C ASP A 222 4.73 -1.50 23.55
N ALA A 223 5.26 -0.95 22.45
CA ALA A 223 4.54 0.02 21.63
C ALA A 223 3.33 -0.63 20.94
N LEU A 224 3.50 -1.83 20.37
CA LEU A 224 2.42 -2.59 19.74
C LEU A 224 1.38 -3.04 20.77
N ALA A 225 1.81 -3.51 21.95
CA ALA A 225 0.88 -3.87 23.02
C ALA A 225 0.11 -2.65 23.53
N ALA A 226 0.71 -1.46 23.56
CA ALA A 226 0.00 -0.22 23.88
C ALA A 226 -1.07 0.11 22.83
N ALA A 227 -0.73 0.00 21.54
CA ALA A 227 -1.68 0.17 20.45
C ALA A 227 -2.83 -0.83 20.52
N GLY A 228 -2.54 -2.11 20.78
CA GLY A 228 -3.57 -3.14 20.93
C GLY A 228 -4.46 -2.95 22.16
N ARG A 229 -3.95 -2.44 23.30
CA ARG A 229 -4.79 -2.04 24.44
C ARG A 229 -5.78 -0.94 24.07
N VAL A 230 -5.34 0.07 23.31
CA VAL A 230 -6.21 1.14 22.82
C VAL A 230 -7.25 0.60 21.84
N ALA A 231 -6.84 -0.22 20.87
CA ALA A 231 -7.75 -0.87 19.93
C ALA A 231 -8.83 -1.69 20.65
N ALA A 232 -8.41 -2.48 21.65
CA ALA A 232 -9.32 -3.30 22.46
C ALA A 232 -10.32 -2.47 23.25
N THR A 233 -9.83 -1.43 23.94
CA THR A 233 -10.66 -0.52 24.75
C THR A 233 -11.69 0.20 23.89
N LEU A 234 -11.29 0.64 22.70
CA LEU A 234 -12.15 1.39 21.78
C LEU A 234 -12.99 0.50 20.87
N GLY A 235 -12.84 -0.83 20.95
CA GLY A 235 -13.57 -1.79 20.13
C GLY A 235 -13.20 -1.75 18.64
N HIS A 236 -11.97 -1.41 18.30
CA HIS A 236 -11.48 -1.36 16.93
C HIS A 236 -11.10 -2.74 16.42
N ARG A 237 -11.53 -3.08 15.19
CA ARG A 237 -10.96 -4.19 14.44
C ARG A 237 -9.72 -3.73 13.67
N LEU A 238 -8.66 -4.52 13.70
CA LEU A 238 -7.41 -4.25 12.99
C LEU A 238 -7.10 -5.41 12.05
N THR A 239 -6.69 -5.14 10.82
CA THR A 239 -6.25 -6.18 9.86
C THR A 239 -5.01 -5.73 9.10
N THR A 240 -4.36 -6.62 8.35
CA THR A 240 -3.29 -6.26 7.41
C THR A 240 -3.52 -6.92 6.06
N HIS A 241 -2.97 -6.34 5.00
CA HIS A 241 -2.98 -6.95 3.67
C HIS A 241 -1.55 -6.95 3.10
N PRO A 242 -0.75 -8.01 3.34
CA PRO A 242 0.55 -8.18 2.68
C PRO A 242 0.49 -7.85 1.18
N GLY A 243 1.55 -7.22 0.67
CA GLY A 243 1.56 -6.67 -0.68
C GLY A 243 1.56 -7.73 -1.79
N GLN A 244 1.41 -7.29 -3.04
CA GLN A 244 1.36 -8.14 -4.25
C GLN A 244 2.57 -9.08 -4.46
N PHE A 245 3.68 -8.84 -3.75
CA PHE A 245 4.90 -9.66 -3.82
C PHE A 245 4.81 -10.94 -2.97
N THR A 246 3.82 -11.04 -2.08
CA THR A 246 3.59 -12.20 -1.21
C THR A 246 2.80 -13.26 -2.00
N GLN A 247 3.53 -14.07 -2.76
CA GLN A 247 3.01 -15.06 -3.71
C GLN A 247 3.43 -16.49 -3.33
N ILE A 248 2.68 -17.13 -2.44
CA ILE A 248 2.97 -18.51 -2.01
C ILE A 248 2.67 -19.56 -3.09
N GLY A 249 1.92 -19.22 -4.14
CA GLY A 249 1.70 -20.06 -5.33
C GLY A 249 2.80 -19.96 -6.40
N SER A 250 3.86 -19.18 -6.17
CA SER A 250 4.93 -18.95 -7.15
C SER A 250 5.70 -20.24 -7.49
N PRO A 251 6.10 -20.46 -8.77
CA PRO A 251 7.02 -21.54 -9.13
C PRO A 251 8.47 -21.24 -8.70
N ARG A 252 8.78 -20.00 -8.32
CA ARG A 252 10.12 -19.56 -7.92
C ARG A 252 10.32 -19.75 -6.41
N ALA A 253 11.26 -20.61 -6.03
CA ALA A 253 11.51 -20.97 -4.63
C ALA A 253 11.89 -19.76 -3.76
N GLU A 254 12.65 -18.81 -4.31
CA GLU A 254 13.06 -17.58 -3.63
C GLU A 254 11.87 -16.64 -3.35
N VAL A 255 10.88 -16.61 -4.24
CA VAL A 255 9.64 -15.82 -4.07
C VAL A 255 8.78 -16.44 -2.97
N VAL A 256 8.64 -17.78 -2.98
CA VAL A 256 7.95 -18.50 -1.90
C VAL A 256 8.63 -18.25 -0.56
N ALA A 257 9.96 -18.39 -0.49
CA ALA A 257 10.72 -18.15 0.74
C ALA A 257 10.56 -16.71 1.26
N ALA A 258 10.55 -15.71 0.37
CA ALA A 258 10.27 -14.32 0.74
C ALA A 258 8.84 -14.13 1.26
N SER A 259 7.86 -14.72 0.59
CA SER A 259 6.45 -14.68 1.00
C SER A 259 6.23 -15.30 2.38
N LEU A 260 6.90 -16.41 2.69
CA LEU A 260 6.84 -17.05 4.00
C LEU A 260 7.41 -16.14 5.10
N ARG A 261 8.52 -15.44 4.84
CA ARG A 261 9.09 -14.46 5.80
C ARG A 261 8.16 -13.28 6.00
N ASP A 262 7.52 -12.80 4.94
CA ASP A 262 6.59 -11.68 4.98
C ASP A 262 5.35 -12.00 5.82
N LEU A 263 4.73 -13.16 5.58
CA LEU A 263 3.60 -13.64 6.38
C LEU A 263 3.98 -13.85 7.85
N ALA A 264 5.18 -14.38 8.13
CA ALA A 264 5.65 -14.53 9.50
C ALA A 264 5.89 -13.18 10.21
N TYR A 265 6.32 -12.15 9.48
CA TYR A 265 6.41 -10.79 10.00
C TYR A 265 5.03 -10.23 10.36
N HIS A 266 4.05 -10.37 9.48
CA HIS A 266 2.70 -9.89 9.74
C HIS A 266 2.01 -10.64 10.91
N ASP A 267 2.26 -11.95 11.06
CA ASP A 267 1.81 -12.72 12.22
C ASP A 267 2.45 -12.23 13.53
N GLU A 268 3.76 -11.93 13.50
CA GLU A 268 4.47 -11.33 14.66
C GLU A 268 3.89 -9.95 15.01
N LEU A 269 3.65 -9.09 14.00
CA LEU A 269 3.05 -7.77 14.17
C LEU A 269 1.70 -7.86 14.88
N LEU A 270 0.79 -8.69 14.37
CA LEU A 270 -0.57 -8.83 14.90
C LEU A 270 -0.56 -9.48 16.29
N SER A 271 0.28 -10.49 16.50
CA SER A 271 0.42 -11.14 17.81
C SER A 271 0.95 -10.19 18.90
N LEU A 272 1.85 -9.27 18.54
CA LEU A 272 2.40 -8.28 19.47
C LEU A 272 1.42 -7.16 19.84
N LEU A 273 0.28 -7.03 19.14
CA LEU A 273 -0.83 -6.18 19.59
C LEU A 273 -1.44 -6.72 20.90
N ARG A 274 -1.34 -8.03 21.16
CA ARG A 274 -1.90 -8.70 22.37
C ARG A 274 -3.38 -8.39 22.55
N LEU A 275 -4.14 -8.52 21.47
CA LEU A 275 -5.58 -8.26 21.46
C LEU A 275 -6.33 -9.33 22.30
N PRO A 276 -7.53 -9.00 22.82
CA PRO A 276 -8.40 -9.99 23.45
C PRO A 276 -8.75 -11.13 22.47
N PRO A 277 -9.08 -12.35 22.96
CA PRO A 277 -9.15 -13.55 22.12
C PRO A 277 -10.01 -13.44 20.85
N GLN A 278 -11.19 -12.82 20.91
CA GLN A 278 -12.03 -12.65 19.70
C GLN A 278 -11.45 -11.59 18.75
N GLN A 279 -10.99 -10.45 19.27
CA GLN A 279 -10.38 -9.43 18.42
C GLN A 279 -9.08 -9.90 17.79
N ASP A 280 -8.33 -10.76 18.48
CA ASP A 280 -7.13 -11.39 17.96
C ASP A 280 -7.44 -12.34 16.80
N ARG A 281 -8.51 -13.14 16.89
CA ARG A 281 -9.02 -13.93 15.76
C ARG A 281 -9.48 -13.05 14.59
N ASP A 282 -10.13 -11.94 14.89
CA ASP A 282 -10.64 -11.00 13.89
C ASP A 282 -9.52 -10.20 13.18
N ALA A 283 -8.31 -10.22 13.75
CA ALA A 283 -7.11 -9.63 13.20
C ALA A 283 -6.46 -10.55 12.16
N VAL A 284 -7.02 -10.48 10.95
CA VAL A 284 -6.67 -11.32 9.81
C VAL A 284 -5.60 -10.69 8.89
N MET A 285 -4.93 -11.57 8.14
CA MET A 285 -3.99 -11.23 7.07
C MET A 285 -4.60 -11.58 5.72
N ILE A 286 -4.95 -10.56 4.93
CA ILE A 286 -5.59 -10.74 3.63
C ILE A 286 -4.52 -10.86 2.55
N ILE A 287 -4.58 -11.91 1.72
CA ILE A 287 -3.75 -12.01 0.51
C ILE A 287 -4.61 -12.40 -0.70
N HIS A 288 -4.18 -11.95 -1.87
CA HIS A 288 -4.64 -12.56 -3.13
C HIS A 288 -3.92 -13.88 -3.38
N MET A 289 -4.45 -14.68 -4.31
CA MET A 289 -3.80 -15.92 -4.76
C MET A 289 -2.47 -15.65 -5.51
N GLY A 290 -2.32 -14.46 -6.08
CA GLY A 290 -1.12 -14.03 -6.81
C GLY A 290 -1.18 -14.37 -8.30
N GLY A 291 -0.02 -14.48 -8.95
CA GLY A 291 0.03 -14.80 -10.39
C GLY A 291 -0.58 -16.17 -10.72
N THR A 292 -1.12 -16.34 -11.92
CA THR A 292 -1.53 -17.67 -12.44
C THR A 292 -0.36 -18.49 -12.96
N PHE A 293 0.78 -17.83 -13.24
CA PHE A 293 2.00 -18.44 -13.78
C PHE A 293 1.75 -19.36 -14.98
N GLY A 294 0.78 -19.00 -15.84
CA GLY A 294 0.39 -19.75 -17.04
C GLY A 294 -0.64 -20.86 -16.80
N ASP A 295 -0.83 -21.33 -15.56
CA ASP A 295 -1.76 -22.41 -15.24
C ASP A 295 -2.35 -22.23 -13.82
N LYS A 296 -3.67 -21.97 -13.78
CA LYS A 296 -4.41 -21.83 -12.52
C LYS A 296 -4.35 -23.10 -11.67
N GLN A 297 -4.59 -24.28 -12.24
CA GLN A 297 -4.65 -25.53 -11.47
C GLN A 297 -3.27 -25.88 -10.90
N ALA A 298 -2.21 -25.73 -11.68
CA ALA A 298 -0.84 -25.91 -11.19
C ALA A 298 -0.50 -24.90 -10.07
N THR A 299 -0.98 -23.67 -10.18
CA THR A 299 -0.80 -22.65 -9.12
C THR A 299 -1.53 -23.01 -7.84
N LEU A 300 -2.78 -23.45 -7.92
CA LEU A 300 -3.53 -23.91 -6.76
C LEU A 300 -2.87 -25.12 -6.11
N ALA A 301 -2.30 -26.05 -6.89
CA ALA A 301 -1.53 -27.18 -6.36
C ALA A 301 -0.28 -26.73 -5.57
N ARG A 302 0.49 -25.77 -6.11
CA ARG A 302 1.64 -25.19 -5.39
C ARG A 302 1.21 -24.43 -4.14
N PHE A 303 0.11 -23.68 -4.23
CA PHE A 303 -0.47 -22.98 -3.08
C PHE A 303 -0.80 -23.96 -1.96
N ARG A 304 -1.52 -25.06 -2.24
CA ARG A 304 -1.84 -26.11 -1.25
C ARG A 304 -0.59 -26.65 -0.56
N ALA A 305 0.42 -27.02 -1.34
CA ALA A 305 1.68 -27.57 -0.82
C ALA A 305 2.42 -26.57 0.09
N ASN A 306 2.45 -25.29 -0.28
CA ASN A 306 3.12 -24.25 0.51
C ASN A 306 2.29 -23.80 1.71
N TYR A 307 0.96 -23.75 1.59
CA TYR A 307 0.03 -23.42 2.68
C TYR A 307 0.17 -24.41 3.84
N ALA A 308 0.27 -25.70 3.55
CA ALA A 308 0.49 -26.74 4.57
C ALA A 308 1.76 -26.53 5.40
N ARG A 309 2.77 -25.85 4.83
CA ARG A 309 4.07 -25.57 5.47
C ARG A 309 4.08 -24.28 6.29
N LEU A 310 3.05 -23.44 6.19
CA LEU A 310 2.97 -22.19 6.93
C LEU A 310 2.93 -22.44 8.45
N PRO A 311 3.51 -21.57 9.29
CA PRO A 311 3.33 -21.62 10.73
C PRO A 311 1.84 -21.56 11.12
N ARG A 312 1.48 -22.16 12.26
CA ARG A 312 0.08 -22.21 12.73
C ARG A 312 -0.51 -20.79 12.90
N GLY A 313 0.20 -19.86 13.52
CA GLY A 313 -0.27 -18.47 13.70
C GLY A 313 -0.63 -17.80 12.36
N VAL A 314 0.21 -18.01 11.34
CA VAL A 314 -0.09 -17.54 9.99
C VAL A 314 -1.35 -18.18 9.43
N ARG A 315 -1.50 -19.51 9.50
CA ARG A 315 -2.69 -20.20 8.98
C ARG A 315 -3.97 -19.80 9.72
N ASP A 316 -3.88 -19.53 11.01
CA ASP A 316 -5.01 -19.13 11.85
C ASP A 316 -5.56 -17.76 11.43
N ARG A 317 -4.71 -16.87 10.89
CA ARG A 317 -5.07 -15.50 10.48
C ARG A 317 -5.22 -15.29 8.97
N LEU A 318 -4.63 -16.15 8.14
CA LEU A 318 -4.61 -15.97 6.68
C LEU A 318 -6.01 -16.12 6.10
N VAL A 319 -6.42 -15.14 5.30
CA VAL A 319 -7.65 -15.16 4.52
C VAL A 319 -7.32 -14.85 3.05
N LEU A 320 -8.11 -15.40 2.14
CA LEU A 320 -7.97 -15.17 0.71
C LEU A 320 -8.97 -14.14 0.22
N GLU A 321 -8.61 -13.39 -0.81
CA GLU A 321 -9.47 -12.41 -1.47
C GLU A 321 -9.50 -12.66 -2.99
N ASN A 322 -10.70 -12.60 -3.60
CA ASN A 322 -10.82 -12.58 -5.06
C ASN A 322 -10.21 -11.30 -5.64
N ASP A 323 -9.64 -11.35 -6.84
CA ASP A 323 -8.96 -10.21 -7.46
C ASP A 323 -9.56 -9.80 -8.80
N ASP A 324 -9.10 -8.67 -9.33
CA ASP A 324 -9.56 -8.02 -10.56
C ASP A 324 -8.70 -8.37 -11.80
N VAL A 325 -7.80 -9.34 -11.67
CA VAL A 325 -6.87 -9.74 -12.74
C VAL A 325 -7.13 -11.15 -13.23
N ALA A 326 -7.25 -12.11 -12.33
CA ALA A 326 -7.17 -13.52 -12.66
C ALA A 326 -8.06 -14.43 -11.82
N TRP A 327 -8.27 -14.15 -10.54
CA TRP A 327 -8.88 -15.10 -9.61
C TRP A 327 -10.26 -14.66 -9.15
N SER A 328 -11.28 -15.33 -9.69
CA SER A 328 -12.68 -15.10 -9.32
C SER A 328 -13.04 -15.80 -8.00
N VAL A 329 -14.19 -15.42 -7.44
CA VAL A 329 -14.82 -16.15 -6.31
C VAL A 329 -14.99 -17.64 -6.63
N HIS A 330 -15.33 -17.99 -7.87
CA HIS A 330 -15.54 -19.39 -8.26
C HIS A 330 -14.25 -20.20 -8.32
N ASP A 331 -13.11 -19.55 -8.62
CA ASP A 331 -11.80 -20.20 -8.57
C ASP A 331 -11.38 -20.45 -7.10
N LEU A 332 -11.62 -19.48 -6.22
CA LEU A 332 -11.04 -19.46 -4.88
C LEU A 332 -11.92 -20.14 -3.81
N LEU A 333 -13.25 -20.00 -3.89
CA LEU A 333 -14.15 -20.52 -2.86
C LEU A 333 -14.00 -22.03 -2.63
N PRO A 334 -13.86 -22.91 -3.65
CA PRO A 334 -13.63 -24.33 -3.42
C PRO A 334 -12.34 -24.61 -2.63
N VAL A 335 -11.27 -23.87 -2.91
CA VAL A 335 -9.98 -24.02 -2.21
C VAL A 335 -10.06 -23.47 -0.79
N CYS A 336 -10.81 -22.39 -0.59
CA CYS A 336 -11.11 -21.83 0.73
C CYS A 336 -11.92 -22.81 1.61
N GLU A 337 -12.88 -23.51 1.01
CA GLU A 337 -13.62 -24.59 1.68
C GLU A 337 -12.72 -25.79 2.01
N GLU A 338 -11.90 -26.23 1.06
CA GLU A 338 -10.98 -27.36 1.21
C GLU A 338 -9.92 -27.15 2.31
N LEU A 339 -9.27 -25.97 2.30
CA LEU A 339 -8.14 -25.67 3.19
C LEU A 339 -8.55 -24.99 4.50
N ASP A 340 -9.85 -24.80 4.70
CA ASP A 340 -10.40 -24.00 5.79
C ASP A 340 -9.75 -22.60 5.83
N ILE A 341 -9.83 -21.86 4.73
CA ILE A 341 -9.36 -20.48 4.63
C ILE A 341 -10.59 -19.59 4.44
N PRO A 342 -10.81 -18.54 5.26
CA PRO A 342 -11.90 -17.61 5.00
C PRO A 342 -11.71 -16.85 3.67
N LEU A 343 -12.80 -16.69 2.91
CA LEU A 343 -12.81 -15.89 1.69
C LEU A 343 -13.37 -14.49 1.97
N VAL A 344 -12.55 -13.47 1.80
CA VAL A 344 -12.97 -12.06 1.70
C VAL A 344 -13.57 -11.86 0.32
N LEU A 345 -14.87 -11.54 0.27
CA LEU A 345 -15.49 -11.06 -0.95
C LEU A 345 -15.11 -9.59 -1.14
N ASP A 346 -14.42 -9.29 -2.23
CA ASP A 346 -14.30 -7.95 -2.78
C ASP A 346 -15.30 -7.78 -3.94
N TYR A 347 -16.28 -6.90 -3.74
CA TYR A 347 -17.32 -6.62 -4.74
C TYR A 347 -16.79 -5.94 -6.00
N HIS A 348 -15.77 -5.09 -5.86
CA HIS A 348 -15.18 -4.38 -6.97
C HIS A 348 -14.46 -5.36 -7.90
N HIS A 349 -13.62 -6.21 -7.32
CA HIS A 349 -12.92 -7.27 -8.02
C HIS A 349 -13.89 -8.26 -8.65
N HIS A 350 -14.95 -8.66 -7.93
CA HIS A 350 -15.97 -9.56 -8.45
C HIS A 350 -16.64 -9.00 -9.71
N ASN A 351 -16.92 -7.71 -9.76
CA ASN A 351 -17.54 -7.06 -10.92
C ASN A 351 -16.59 -6.91 -12.12
N ILE A 352 -15.31 -7.24 -11.97
CA ILE A 352 -14.31 -7.24 -13.06
C ILE A 352 -13.97 -8.68 -13.48
N VAL A 353 -13.78 -9.58 -12.52
CA VAL A 353 -13.41 -10.99 -12.74
C VAL A 353 -14.39 -11.92 -12.04
N PHE A 354 -15.25 -12.56 -12.84
CA PHE A 354 -16.26 -13.52 -12.40
C PHE A 354 -16.50 -14.61 -13.45
N ASP A 355 -17.21 -15.67 -13.06
CA ASP A 355 -17.67 -16.70 -14.00
C ASP A 355 -18.98 -16.25 -14.64
N ALA A 356 -18.89 -15.68 -15.84
CA ALA A 356 -20.03 -15.15 -16.58
C ALA A 356 -21.04 -16.21 -17.04
N ALA A 357 -20.67 -17.50 -17.00
CA ALA A 357 -21.61 -18.59 -17.28
C ALA A 357 -22.52 -18.90 -16.08
N ARG A 358 -22.15 -18.43 -14.88
CA ARG A 358 -22.86 -18.72 -13.63
C ARG A 358 -23.53 -17.50 -13.01
N LEU A 359 -22.88 -16.35 -13.08
CA LEU A 359 -23.35 -15.10 -12.49
C LEU A 359 -23.27 -13.99 -13.52
N ARG A 360 -24.19 -13.04 -13.45
CA ARG A 360 -24.06 -11.77 -14.15
C ARG A 360 -23.23 -10.82 -13.30
N GLU A 361 -22.67 -9.81 -13.96
CA GLU A 361 -22.02 -8.73 -13.26
C GLU A 361 -23.02 -7.99 -12.36
N GLY A 362 -22.58 -7.52 -11.20
CA GLY A 362 -23.37 -6.74 -10.26
C GLY A 362 -23.44 -7.39 -8.88
N THR A 363 -24.25 -6.82 -8.02
CA THR A 363 -24.32 -7.22 -6.61
C THR A 363 -25.41 -8.23 -6.27
N LEU A 364 -26.36 -8.49 -7.19
CA LEU A 364 -27.49 -9.38 -6.92
C LEU A 364 -27.10 -10.85 -6.94
N ASP A 365 -26.54 -11.33 -8.06
CA ASP A 365 -26.35 -12.76 -8.29
C ASP A 365 -25.32 -13.37 -7.32
N ILE A 366 -24.30 -12.60 -6.93
CA ILE A 366 -23.27 -13.04 -5.97
C ILE A 366 -23.83 -13.35 -4.58
N ALA A 367 -25.00 -12.81 -4.22
CA ALA A 367 -25.66 -13.07 -2.94
C ALA A 367 -25.96 -14.57 -2.73
N ALA A 368 -26.18 -15.32 -3.82
CA ALA A 368 -26.37 -16.77 -3.76
C ALA A 368 -25.15 -17.52 -3.15
N LEU A 369 -23.96 -16.92 -3.20
CA LEU A 369 -22.74 -17.50 -2.62
C LEU A 369 -22.49 -17.06 -1.17
N TYR A 370 -23.24 -16.10 -0.61
CA TYR A 370 -22.99 -15.60 0.74
C TYR A 370 -23.03 -16.68 1.82
N PRO A 371 -23.96 -17.64 1.83
CA PRO A 371 -23.96 -18.69 2.87
C PRO A 371 -22.68 -19.53 2.85
N ARG A 372 -22.16 -19.84 1.66
CA ARG A 372 -20.91 -20.59 1.51
C ARG A 372 -19.71 -19.78 1.97
N ILE A 373 -19.64 -18.50 1.57
CA ILE A 373 -18.59 -17.59 1.99
C ILE A 373 -18.62 -17.44 3.52
N ALA A 374 -19.77 -17.11 4.10
CA ALA A 374 -19.94 -16.95 5.55
C ALA A 374 -19.54 -18.21 6.34
N ALA A 375 -19.84 -19.41 5.81
CA ALA A 375 -19.42 -20.66 6.43
C ALA A 375 -17.89 -20.78 6.55
N THR A 376 -17.11 -20.22 5.61
CA THR A 376 -15.63 -20.22 5.71
C THR A 376 -15.10 -19.39 6.88
N TRP A 377 -15.81 -18.33 7.28
CA TRP A 377 -15.48 -17.50 8.44
C TRP A 377 -15.93 -18.16 9.75
N ALA A 378 -17.16 -18.70 9.75
CA ALA A 378 -17.76 -19.34 10.92
C ALA A 378 -16.95 -20.54 11.43
N ARG A 379 -16.38 -21.37 10.53
CA ARG A 379 -15.54 -22.52 10.90
C ARG A 379 -14.32 -22.14 11.73
N LYS A 380 -13.76 -20.94 11.51
CA LYS A 380 -12.65 -20.40 12.31
C LYS A 380 -13.07 -19.55 13.51
N GLY A 381 -14.36 -19.29 13.69
CA GLY A 381 -14.84 -18.36 14.70
C GLY A 381 -14.31 -16.93 14.52
N ILE A 382 -14.10 -16.52 13.25
CA ILE A 382 -13.65 -15.18 12.87
C ILE A 382 -14.87 -14.39 12.43
N THR A 383 -15.03 -13.16 12.91
CA THR A 383 -16.08 -12.24 12.45
C THR A 383 -15.87 -11.97 10.96
N GLN A 384 -16.88 -12.21 10.13
CA GLN A 384 -16.76 -12.01 8.68
C GLN A 384 -16.41 -10.55 8.33
N LYS A 385 -15.61 -10.36 7.29
CA LYS A 385 -15.44 -9.07 6.63
C LYS A 385 -15.58 -9.16 5.13
N MET A 386 -15.89 -8.03 4.50
CA MET A 386 -15.91 -7.86 3.05
C MET A 386 -15.16 -6.59 2.66
N HIS A 387 -14.78 -6.49 1.39
CA HIS A 387 -14.17 -5.30 0.80
C HIS A 387 -15.14 -4.66 -0.19
N TYR A 388 -15.12 -3.33 -0.23
CA TYR A 388 -15.94 -2.57 -1.15
C TYR A 388 -15.18 -1.41 -1.77
N SER A 389 -15.29 -1.29 -3.09
CA SER A 389 -14.80 -0.17 -3.88
C SER A 389 -15.68 0.03 -5.12
N GLU A 390 -15.42 1.11 -5.84
CA GLU A 390 -16.08 1.45 -7.10
C GLU A 390 -15.00 1.85 -8.13
N PRO A 391 -15.22 1.60 -9.44
CA PRO A 391 -14.32 2.09 -10.48
C PRO A 391 -14.38 3.61 -10.57
N THR A 392 -13.31 4.24 -11.06
CA THR A 392 -13.36 5.67 -11.41
C THR A 392 -14.45 5.98 -12.44
N ALA A 393 -15.09 7.15 -12.32
CA ALA A 393 -16.10 7.60 -13.26
C ALA A 393 -15.56 7.57 -14.71
N GLY A 394 -16.37 7.09 -15.64
CA GLY A 394 -16.00 6.96 -17.05
C GLY A 394 -15.15 5.73 -17.40
N ALA A 395 -14.79 4.87 -16.44
CA ALA A 395 -14.08 3.63 -16.74
C ALA A 395 -14.99 2.62 -17.47
N VAL A 396 -14.55 2.14 -18.63
CA VAL A 396 -15.32 1.26 -19.52
C VAL A 396 -14.65 -0.10 -19.65
N THR A 397 -13.35 -0.14 -19.90
CA THR A 397 -12.62 -1.39 -20.12
C THR A 397 -12.32 -2.12 -18.80
N PRO A 398 -12.14 -3.45 -18.79
CA PRO A 398 -11.77 -4.18 -17.56
C PRO A 398 -10.52 -3.61 -16.88
N ARG A 399 -9.53 -3.13 -17.66
CA ARG A 399 -8.29 -2.55 -17.13
C ARG A 399 -8.52 -1.19 -16.49
N GLU A 400 -9.30 -0.31 -17.12
CA GLU A 400 -9.64 1.00 -16.55
C GLU A 400 -10.41 0.85 -15.24
N ARG A 401 -11.35 -0.11 -15.22
CA ARG A 401 -12.23 -0.35 -14.09
C ARG A 401 -11.50 -0.75 -12.81
N ARG A 402 -10.29 -1.32 -12.89
CA ARG A 402 -9.44 -1.66 -11.73
C ARG A 402 -9.06 -0.45 -10.87
N LYS A 403 -9.09 0.75 -11.46
CA LYS A 403 -8.71 1.95 -10.73
C LYS A 403 -9.84 2.32 -9.76
N HIS A 404 -9.57 2.20 -8.47
CA HIS A 404 -10.50 2.61 -7.43
C HIS A 404 -10.82 4.11 -7.50
N ALA A 405 -12.10 4.43 -7.35
CA ALA A 405 -12.61 5.78 -7.19
C ALA A 405 -12.04 6.43 -5.92
N PRO A 406 -12.01 7.78 -5.86
CA PRO A 406 -11.59 8.47 -4.65
C PRO A 406 -12.57 8.26 -3.49
N ARG A 407 -13.87 8.20 -3.78
CA ARG A 407 -14.95 7.88 -2.83
C ARG A 407 -15.95 6.95 -3.50
N VAL A 408 -16.53 6.08 -2.68
CA VAL A 408 -17.65 5.21 -3.06
C VAL A 408 -18.97 5.91 -2.75
N LYS A 409 -20.04 5.54 -3.46
CA LYS A 409 -21.34 6.21 -3.38
C LYS A 409 -22.42 5.34 -2.74
N VAL A 410 -22.29 4.02 -2.83
CA VAL A 410 -23.32 3.09 -2.31
C VAL A 410 -22.79 2.10 -1.28
N LEU A 411 -23.71 1.42 -0.59
CA LEU A 411 -23.40 0.27 0.25
C LEU A 411 -23.74 -1.03 -0.50
N PRO A 412 -22.89 -2.06 -0.44
CA PRO A 412 -23.23 -3.36 -1.03
C PRO A 412 -24.31 -4.08 -0.20
N PRO A 413 -25.07 -5.02 -0.81
CA PRO A 413 -26.14 -5.76 -0.15
C PRO A 413 -25.58 -6.83 0.80
N CYS A 414 -24.87 -6.41 1.84
CA CYS A 414 -24.26 -7.29 2.84
C CYS A 414 -25.13 -7.38 4.12
N ALA A 415 -24.68 -8.19 5.09
CA ALA A 415 -25.36 -8.25 6.38
C ALA A 415 -25.27 -6.89 7.11
N ARG A 416 -26.32 -6.53 7.87
CA ARG A 416 -26.39 -5.25 8.61
C ARG A 416 -25.27 -5.07 9.64
N ASP A 417 -24.69 -6.16 10.12
CA ASP A 417 -23.62 -6.22 11.12
C ASP A 417 -22.23 -6.47 10.50
N MET A 418 -22.10 -6.38 9.17
CA MET A 418 -20.85 -6.66 8.46
C MET A 418 -19.71 -5.71 8.83
N ASP A 419 -18.50 -6.25 8.97
CA ASP A 419 -17.28 -5.43 8.99
C ASP A 419 -16.84 -5.16 7.53
N LEU A 420 -17.08 -3.94 7.05
CA LEU A 420 -16.87 -3.56 5.66
C LEU A 420 -15.66 -2.61 5.54
N MET A 421 -14.65 -3.07 4.79
CA MET A 421 -13.47 -2.26 4.46
C MET A 421 -13.71 -1.49 3.16
N ILE A 422 -13.66 -0.16 3.24
CA ILE A 422 -13.79 0.73 2.08
C ILE A 422 -12.41 0.96 1.48
N GLU A 423 -12.24 0.50 0.23
CA GLU A 423 -10.98 0.51 -0.50
C GLU A 423 -10.94 1.67 -1.51
N ALA A 424 -10.99 2.91 -1.02
CA ALA A 424 -11.02 4.11 -1.86
C ALA A 424 -9.72 4.95 -1.76
N LYS A 425 -9.49 5.88 -2.68
CA LYS A 425 -8.27 6.73 -2.64
C LYS A 425 -8.29 7.74 -1.48
N ASP A 426 -9.44 8.33 -1.17
CA ASP A 426 -9.57 9.35 -0.11
C ASP A 426 -9.73 8.75 1.30
N LYS A 427 -9.55 7.44 1.46
CA LYS A 427 -9.43 6.77 2.76
C LYS A 427 -10.62 7.05 3.69
N GLU A 428 -10.39 7.67 4.83
CA GLU A 428 -11.41 8.00 5.82
C GLU A 428 -12.51 8.90 5.26
N GLN A 429 -12.22 9.74 4.27
CA GLN A 429 -13.23 10.62 3.67
C GLN A 429 -14.29 9.82 2.91
N ALA A 430 -13.92 8.70 2.28
CA ALA A 430 -14.88 7.81 1.64
C ALA A 430 -15.81 7.15 2.67
N VAL A 431 -15.30 6.87 3.88
CA VAL A 431 -16.11 6.36 4.99
C VAL A 431 -17.04 7.45 5.52
N LEU A 432 -16.53 8.68 5.74
CA LEU A 432 -17.34 9.81 6.17
C LEU A 432 -18.43 10.17 5.16
N GLU A 433 -18.15 10.08 3.86
CA GLU A 433 -19.14 10.28 2.79
C GLU A 433 -20.30 9.29 2.91
N LEU A 434 -20.01 7.99 3.06
CA LEU A 434 -21.05 6.97 3.26
C LEU A 434 -21.84 7.21 4.55
N MET A 435 -21.14 7.58 5.64
CA MET A 435 -21.78 7.91 6.91
C MET A 435 -22.78 9.05 6.75
N ARG A 436 -22.42 10.13 6.04
CA ARG A 436 -23.31 11.26 5.75
C ARG A 436 -24.48 10.88 4.85
N THR A 437 -24.19 10.25 3.71
CA THR A 437 -25.19 9.90 2.70
C THR A 437 -26.27 8.99 3.26
N TYR A 438 -25.90 8.01 4.08
CA TYR A 438 -26.83 7.03 4.65
C TYR A 438 -27.18 7.27 6.12
N ARG A 439 -26.75 8.41 6.70
CA ARG A 439 -26.92 8.76 8.12
C ARG A 439 -26.52 7.62 9.07
N LEU A 440 -25.38 6.99 8.78
CA LEU A 440 -24.83 5.88 9.58
C LEU A 440 -24.34 6.37 10.95
N PRO A 441 -24.20 5.50 11.96
CA PRO A 441 -23.73 5.91 13.28
C PRO A 441 -22.46 6.76 13.24
N GLY A 442 -22.51 7.98 13.80
CA GLY A 442 -21.40 8.94 13.82
C GLY A 442 -21.38 9.98 12.70
N TRP A 443 -22.36 9.97 11.78
CA TRP A 443 -22.42 10.90 10.64
C TRP A 443 -22.40 12.39 11.01
N ASP A 444 -22.89 12.74 12.20
CA ASP A 444 -23.00 14.09 12.74
C ASP A 444 -21.69 14.60 13.38
N ARG A 445 -20.68 13.74 13.51
CA ARG A 445 -19.45 14.03 14.26
C ARG A 445 -18.39 14.76 13.46
N ALA A 446 -18.42 14.66 12.13
CA ALA A 446 -17.48 15.34 11.23
C ALA A 446 -18.16 16.53 10.57
N ARG A 447 -17.52 17.71 10.64
CA ARG A 447 -17.98 18.92 9.94
C ARG A 447 -17.11 19.25 8.74
N ASP A 448 -17.68 20.06 7.86
CA ASP A 448 -17.04 20.55 6.65
C ASP A 448 -15.87 21.50 6.98
N ILE A 449 -14.76 21.29 6.31
CA ILE A 449 -13.66 22.23 6.21
C ILE A 449 -14.12 23.37 5.30
N VAL A 450 -13.83 24.61 5.72
CA VAL A 450 -14.02 25.82 4.91
C VAL A 450 -12.68 26.04 4.20
N PRO A 451 -12.69 26.46 2.93
CA PRO A 451 -11.46 26.59 2.14
C PRO A 451 -10.32 27.27 2.91
N TYR A 452 -9.24 26.51 3.14
CA TYR A 452 -7.98 26.95 3.75
C TYR A 452 -8.02 27.40 5.22
N GLU A 453 -9.16 27.29 5.91
CA GLU A 453 -9.29 27.68 7.33
C GLU A 453 -9.40 26.44 8.21
N ARG A 454 -8.41 26.24 9.09
CA ARG A 454 -8.37 25.15 10.08
C ARG A 454 -7.78 25.65 11.39
N ASP A 455 -8.60 25.67 12.44
CA ASP A 455 -8.19 26.14 13.76
C ASP A 455 -7.11 25.24 14.40
N ASP A 456 -6.97 24.00 13.93
CA ASP A 456 -6.02 23.02 14.46
C ASP A 456 -4.66 23.02 13.76
N ASP A 457 -4.51 23.70 12.62
CA ASP A 457 -3.23 23.82 11.89
C ASP A 457 -2.44 25.08 12.24
N GLU A 458 -3.09 26.09 12.83
CA GLU A 458 -2.40 27.32 13.20
C GLU A 458 -1.49 27.08 14.41
N PRO A 459 -0.16 27.33 14.31
CA PRO A 459 0.68 27.36 15.48
C PRO A 459 0.22 28.54 16.33
N ARG A 460 -0.54 28.24 17.39
CA ARG A 460 -0.94 29.26 18.36
C ARG A 460 0.28 30.05 18.79
N PRO A 461 0.23 31.39 18.77
CA PRO A 461 1.37 32.18 19.19
C PRO A 461 1.75 31.75 20.60
N ALA A 462 3.03 31.39 20.80
CA ALA A 462 3.57 31.25 22.14
C ALA A 462 3.27 32.57 22.84
N GLN A 463 2.35 32.55 23.81
CA GLN A 463 2.03 33.74 24.60
C GLN A 463 3.35 34.22 25.19
N LYS A 464 3.91 35.28 24.60
CA LYS A 464 5.04 35.98 25.20
C LYS A 464 4.55 36.36 26.58
N ALA A 465 5.23 35.88 27.61
CA ALA A 465 4.99 36.27 28.99
C ALA A 465 5.17 37.79 29.11
N ALA A 466 4.13 38.55 28.78
CA ALA A 466 4.06 39.98 28.93
C ALA A 466 3.34 40.21 30.25
N ALA A 467 4.13 40.38 31.31
CA ALA A 467 3.64 40.95 32.55
C ALA A 467 2.97 42.30 32.24
N LYS A 468 1.66 42.40 32.43
CA LYS A 468 0.98 43.66 32.79
C LYS A 468 -0.41 43.41 33.35
N ARG A 469 -0.58 43.83 34.60
CA ARG A 469 -1.87 44.06 35.27
C ARG A 469 -2.66 45.11 34.49
N ALA A 470 -3.93 44.84 34.16
CA ALA A 470 -5.03 45.80 34.20
C ALA A 470 -6.38 45.08 33.96
N LYS A 471 -7.37 45.42 34.78
CA LYS A 471 -8.78 45.00 34.69
C LYS A 471 -9.45 45.51 33.41
N GLY A 472 -10.35 44.71 32.83
CA GLY A 472 -11.34 45.13 31.83
C GLY A 472 -11.98 43.92 31.16
N GLU A 473 -13.31 43.87 31.16
CA GLU A 473 -14.15 42.71 30.82
C GLU A 473 -14.20 42.33 29.31
N THR A 474 -14.38 41.01 29.09
CA THR A 474 -15.02 40.31 27.96
C THR A 474 -14.53 40.56 26.52
N ASN A 475 -13.77 39.62 25.97
CA ASN A 475 -14.22 38.72 24.89
C ASN A 475 -13.13 37.70 24.50
N GLY A 476 -13.53 36.43 24.31
CA GLY A 476 -12.73 35.40 23.64
C GLY A 476 -11.66 34.74 24.50
N GLY A 477 -12.02 33.70 25.24
CA GLY A 477 -11.03 32.78 25.81
C GLY A 477 -10.36 32.00 24.68
N GLU A 478 -9.15 32.38 24.29
CA GLU A 478 -8.31 31.53 23.44
C GLU A 478 -7.97 30.25 24.24
N ALA A 479 -8.75 29.20 24.01
CA ALA A 479 -8.46 27.88 24.56
C ALA A 479 -7.13 27.40 23.97
N VAL A 480 -6.17 27.00 24.81
CA VAL A 480 -4.95 26.30 24.37
C VAL A 480 -5.35 24.84 24.09
N VAL A 481 -5.26 24.38 22.84
CA VAL A 481 -5.55 22.98 22.44
C VAL A 481 -4.43 22.12 23.01
N ALA A 482 -4.82 21.08 23.76
CA ALA A 482 -3.89 20.11 24.30
C ALA A 482 -3.20 19.34 23.17
N ALA A 483 -2.02 18.79 23.43
CA ALA A 483 -1.32 17.97 22.43
C ALA A 483 -2.15 16.77 21.96
N GLU A 484 -3.10 16.28 22.78
CA GLU A 484 -4.01 15.19 22.41
C GLU A 484 -5.14 15.63 21.47
N ASP A 485 -5.45 16.92 21.41
CA ASP A 485 -6.52 17.49 20.58
C ASP A 485 -5.99 18.06 19.25
N PHE A 486 -4.67 18.06 19.07
CA PHE A 486 -4.02 18.51 17.84
C PHE A 486 -4.27 17.53 16.69
N GLY A 487 -4.63 18.05 15.50
CA GLY A 487 -5.00 17.22 14.36
C GLY A 487 -6.36 16.52 14.51
N MET A 488 -7.22 17.03 15.40
CA MET A 488 -8.54 16.48 15.66
C MET A 488 -9.68 17.39 15.15
N GLY A 489 -9.44 18.29 14.18
CA GLY A 489 -10.51 19.14 13.62
C GLY A 489 -10.95 20.31 14.49
N GLY A 490 -10.21 20.63 15.54
CA GLY A 490 -10.53 21.75 16.44
C GLY A 490 -11.87 21.59 17.19
N PRO A 491 -12.39 22.69 17.77
CA PRO A 491 -13.65 22.67 18.53
C PRO A 491 -14.87 22.37 17.66
N GLU A 492 -14.78 22.64 16.35
CA GLU A 492 -15.85 22.44 15.39
C GLU A 492 -15.79 21.09 14.66
N ASN A 493 -14.77 20.26 14.92
CA ASN A 493 -14.58 18.95 14.28
C ASN A 493 -14.49 19.00 12.74
N ARG A 494 -13.82 20.03 12.21
CA ARG A 494 -13.68 20.29 10.77
C ARG A 494 -12.61 19.39 10.16
N VAL A 495 -13.06 18.24 9.63
CA VAL A 495 -12.19 17.20 9.07
C VAL A 495 -12.70 16.61 7.77
N TYR A 496 -13.88 17.02 7.31
CA TYR A 496 -14.45 16.56 6.06
C TYR A 496 -14.27 17.62 4.98
N TRP A 497 -13.92 17.22 3.76
CA TRP A 497 -13.93 18.11 2.60
C TRP A 497 -14.70 17.47 1.44
N PRO A 498 -15.25 18.25 0.50
CA PRO A 498 -15.85 17.71 -0.73
C PRO A 498 -14.83 16.96 -1.59
N LEU A 499 -15.34 16.07 -2.45
CA LEU A 499 -14.52 15.33 -3.41
C LEU A 499 -13.69 16.30 -4.28
N GLY A 500 -12.39 16.01 -4.42
CA GLY A 500 -11.46 16.80 -5.23
C GLY A 500 -10.86 18.03 -4.53
N MET A 501 -11.24 18.30 -3.28
CA MET A 501 -10.81 19.49 -2.53
C MET A 501 -9.75 19.19 -1.45
N GLU A 502 -8.84 18.25 -1.71
CA GLU A 502 -7.78 17.84 -0.75
C GLU A 502 -6.85 19.02 -0.41
N GLU A 503 -6.70 19.98 -1.32
CA GLU A 503 -5.89 21.17 -1.12
C GLU A 503 -6.38 22.06 0.03
N TRP A 504 -7.65 21.94 0.45
CA TRP A 504 -8.19 22.68 1.60
C TRP A 504 -7.54 22.26 2.92
N LEU A 505 -6.85 21.12 2.96
CA LEU A 505 -6.05 20.68 4.11
C LEU A 505 -4.80 21.52 4.34
N ARG A 506 -4.40 22.36 3.38
CA ARG A 506 -3.16 23.13 3.43
C ARG A 506 -3.46 24.62 3.49
N PRO A 507 -2.68 25.42 4.23
CA PRO A 507 -2.81 26.87 4.17
C PRO A 507 -2.65 27.39 2.75
N ARG A 508 -3.39 28.45 2.41
CA ARG A 508 -3.24 29.15 1.13
C ARG A 508 -1.78 29.58 0.95
N LYS A 509 -1.12 29.13 -0.13
CA LYS A 509 0.24 29.56 -0.45
C LYS A 509 0.26 31.08 -0.70
N LYS A 510 0.99 31.85 0.11
CA LYS A 510 1.25 33.28 -0.15
C LYS A 510 1.98 33.40 -1.49
N GLY A 511 1.28 33.87 -2.52
CA GLY A 511 1.78 33.99 -3.89
C GLY A 511 0.71 33.76 -4.99
N SER A 512 -0.40 33.10 -4.66
CA SER A 512 -1.49 32.83 -5.62
C SER A 512 -2.43 34.03 -5.89
N GLU A 513 -2.13 35.22 -5.37
CA GLU A 513 -2.89 36.44 -5.71
C GLU A 513 -2.73 36.84 -7.18
N LYS A 514 -1.64 36.44 -7.85
CA LYS A 514 -1.47 36.68 -9.29
C LYS A 514 -2.34 35.76 -10.16
N GLU A 515 -2.44 34.47 -9.81
CA GLU A 515 -3.28 33.52 -10.57
C GLU A 515 -4.77 33.71 -10.29
N ALA A 516 -5.16 34.12 -9.07
CA ALA A 516 -6.56 34.40 -8.75
C ALA A 516 -7.10 35.67 -9.43
N LYS A 517 -6.24 36.60 -9.85
CA LYS A 517 -6.66 37.79 -10.60
C LYS A 517 -6.92 37.49 -12.08
N GLU A 518 -6.20 36.55 -12.69
CA GLU A 518 -6.45 36.16 -14.09
C GLU A 518 -7.79 35.42 -14.26
N VAL A 519 -8.20 34.60 -13.28
CA VAL A 519 -9.48 33.85 -13.36
C VAL A 519 -10.69 34.77 -13.13
N VAL A 520 -10.55 35.81 -12.31
CA VAL A 520 -11.66 36.76 -12.08
C VAL A 520 -11.78 37.79 -13.21
N GLU A 521 -10.70 38.10 -13.94
CA GLU A 521 -10.78 38.95 -15.13
C GLU A 521 -11.33 38.19 -16.35
N SER A 522 -11.10 36.87 -16.48
CA SER A 522 -11.67 36.09 -17.59
C SER A 522 -13.18 35.83 -17.47
N ASP A 523 -13.72 35.80 -16.25
CA ASP A 523 -15.16 35.54 -16.01
C ASP A 523 -16.03 36.81 -16.07
N ILE A 524 -15.43 37.99 -16.32
CA ILE A 524 -16.14 39.28 -16.48
C ILE A 524 -16.19 39.71 -17.95
N GLU A 525 -15.46 39.03 -18.84
CA GLU A 525 -15.53 39.22 -20.30
C GLU A 525 -15.99 37.94 -21.02
N GLU A 526 -17.21 37.46 -20.77
CA GLU A 526 -18.01 36.69 -21.73
C GLU A 526 -19.52 36.87 -21.55
#